data_AF-A0A5P2HGK3-F1
#
_entry.id   AF-A0A5P2HGK3-F1
#
_cell.length_a   1.000
_cell.length_b   1.000
_cell.length_c   1.000
_cell.angle_alpha   90.00
_cell.angle_beta   90.00
_cell.angle_gamma   90.00
#
_symmetry.space_group_name_H-M   'P 1'
#
loop_
_entity.id
_entity.type
_entity.pdbx_description
1 polymer ?
#
loop_
_entity_poly.entity_id
_entity_poly.type
_entity_poly.pdbx_seq_one_letter_code
_entity_poly.pdbx_strand_id
1 'polypeptide(L)'
;MRTTTHILASLVLLGASGLALAHNCPNEMKAIDAKLSTKPALSPEDQAKVTKLRAEGEAQHKAGNHDASMKSLGEAKKILGI
;
A
#
# COMPACT_ATOMS: atom_id res chain seq x y z
N MET A 1 -22.54 10.24 -38.72
CA MET A 1 -21.89 9.01 -38.20
C MET A 1 -20.36 9.16 -38.03
N ARG A 2 -19.82 10.34 -37.68
CA ARG A 2 -18.37 10.53 -37.41
C ARG A 2 -18.06 11.03 -35.99
N THR A 3 -19.05 11.43 -35.21
CA THR A 3 -18.89 11.92 -33.83
C THR A 3 -19.15 10.84 -32.78
N THR A 4 -19.85 9.76 -33.14
CA THR A 4 -20.18 8.65 -32.24
C THR A 4 -18.98 7.74 -31.95
N THR A 5 -17.97 7.75 -32.82
CA THR A 5 -16.77 6.90 -32.74
C THR A 5 -15.78 7.35 -31.66
N HIS A 6 -15.86 8.60 -31.18
CA HIS A 6 -14.95 9.12 -30.15
C HIS A 6 -15.48 8.95 -28.72
N ILE A 7 -16.77 8.65 -28.54
CA ILE A 7 -17.36 8.46 -27.21
C ILE A 7 -17.04 7.06 -26.64
N LEU A 8 -16.74 6.09 -27.52
CA LEU A 8 -16.38 4.73 -27.12
C LEU A 8 -14.90 4.56 -26.73
N ALA A 9 -14.02 5.52 -27.05
CA ALA A 9 -12.59 5.40 -26.78
C ALA A 9 -12.17 5.89 -25.37
N SER A 10 -13.03 6.62 -24.66
CA SER A 10 -12.67 7.25 -23.38
C SER A 10 -13.03 6.43 -22.13
N LEU A 11 -13.74 5.30 -22.28
CA LEU A 11 -14.20 4.49 -21.14
C LEU A 11 -13.18 3.43 -20.66
N VAL A 12 -12.06 3.22 -21.37
CA VAL A 12 -11.13 2.13 -21.07
C VAL A 12 -10.01 2.54 -20.10
N LEU A 13 -9.81 3.83 -19.81
CA LEU A 13 -8.66 4.29 -19.03
C LEU A 13 -8.85 4.42 -17.51
N LEU A 14 -10.06 4.17 -16.97
CA LEU A 14 -10.32 4.32 -15.52
C LEU A 14 -10.16 3.04 -14.69
N GLY A 15 -9.83 1.89 -15.31
CA GLY A 15 -9.73 0.60 -14.61
C GLY A 15 -8.32 0.16 -14.21
N ALA A 16 -7.26 0.82 -14.69
CA ALA A 16 -5.90 0.31 -14.56
C ALA A 16 -5.18 0.67 -13.24
N SER A 17 -5.70 1.63 -12.46
CA SER A 17 -5.06 2.10 -11.23
C SER A 17 -5.24 1.17 -10.03
N GLY A 18 -6.19 0.23 -10.07
CA GLY A 18 -6.40 -0.74 -8.98
C GLY A 18 -5.46 -1.95 -9.03
N LEU A 19 -5.04 -2.38 -10.22
CA LEU A 19 -4.25 -3.60 -10.41
C LEU A 19 -2.76 -3.40 -10.09
N ALA A 20 -2.24 -2.18 -10.22
CA ALA A 20 -0.85 -1.87 -9.93
C ALA A 20 -0.51 -1.90 -8.42
N LEU A 21 -1.51 -1.81 -7.54
CA LEU A 21 -1.29 -1.79 -6.09
C LEU A 21 -1.14 -3.19 -5.46
N ALA A 22 -1.71 -4.23 -6.10
CA ALA A 22 -1.70 -5.59 -5.55
C ALA A 22 -0.28 -6.20 -5.45
N HIS A 23 0.67 -5.71 -6.24
CA HIS A 23 2.07 -6.17 -6.22
C HIS A 23 3.04 -5.20 -5.53
N ASN A 24 2.55 -4.14 -4.88
CA ASN A 24 3.42 -3.10 -4.30
C ASN A 24 3.89 -3.38 -2.87
N CYS A 25 3.47 -4.50 -2.24
CA CYS A 25 3.76 -4.79 -0.82
C CYS A 25 5.26 -4.61 -0.45
N PRO A 26 6.24 -5.10 -1.23
CA PRO A 26 7.66 -4.90 -0.93
C PRO A 26 8.10 -3.44 -0.90
N ASN A 27 7.52 -2.59 -1.75
CA ASN A 27 7.85 -1.17 -1.77
C ASN A 27 7.25 -0.44 -0.56
N GLU A 28 6.03 -0.79 -0.15
CA GLU A 28 5.41 -0.23 1.06
C GLU A 28 6.17 -0.65 2.31
N MET A 29 6.57 -1.92 2.38
CA MET A 29 7.46 -2.45 3.41
C MET A 29 8.76 -1.65 3.50
N LYS A 30 9.44 -1.44 2.37
CA LYS A 30 10.67 -0.64 2.30
C LYS A 30 10.45 0.81 2.74
N ALA A 31 9.33 1.43 2.37
CA ALA A 31 9.01 2.80 2.77
C ALA A 31 8.81 2.93 4.28
N ILE A 32 8.12 1.96 4.90
CA ILE A 32 7.95 1.85 6.35
C ILE A 32 9.32 1.68 7.02
N ASP A 33 10.16 0.76 6.53
CA ASP A 33 11.49 0.49 7.10
C ASP A 33 12.39 1.72 7.01
N ALA A 34 12.37 2.42 5.87
CA ALA A 34 13.11 3.66 5.68
C ALA A 34 12.66 4.74 6.68
N LYS A 35 11.35 4.90 6.87
CA LYS A 35 10.81 5.87 7.84
C LYS A 35 11.14 5.48 9.28
N LEU A 36 11.03 4.21 9.65
CA LEU A 36 11.43 3.73 10.99
C LEU A 36 12.93 3.95 11.25
N SER A 37 13.77 3.79 10.23
CA SER A 37 15.22 4.01 10.32
C SER A 37 15.59 5.46 10.64
N THR A 38 14.72 6.43 10.35
CA THR A 38 14.92 7.82 10.77
C THR A 38 14.60 8.06 12.24
N LYS A 39 14.20 7.02 13.00
CA LYS A 39 13.79 7.10 14.41
C LYS A 39 12.73 8.19 14.64
N PRO A 40 11.56 8.10 13.97
CA PRO A 40 10.51 9.10 14.12
C PRO A 40 10.07 9.16 15.59
N ALA A 41 9.72 10.36 16.05
CA ALA A 41 9.15 10.54 17.38
C ALA A 41 7.74 9.92 17.41
N LEU A 42 7.63 8.69 17.92
CA LEU A 42 6.40 7.95 18.11
C LEU A 42 6.19 7.69 19.60
N SER A 43 4.92 7.56 20.00
CA SER A 43 4.61 6.99 21.31
C SER A 43 5.10 5.53 21.37
N PRO A 44 5.39 4.97 22.56
CA PRO A 44 5.74 3.56 22.69
C PRO A 44 4.66 2.62 22.09
N GLU A 45 3.40 3.01 22.23
CA GLU A 45 2.24 2.27 21.69
C GLU A 45 2.25 2.27 20.15
N ASP A 46 2.47 3.43 19.53
CA ASP A 46 2.55 3.56 18.08
C ASP A 46 3.76 2.83 17.50
N GLN A 47 4.91 2.90 18.17
CA GLN A 47 6.11 2.17 17.77
C GLN A 47 5.86 0.65 17.76
N ALA A 48 5.22 0.13 18.81
CA ALA A 48 4.86 -1.27 18.89
C ALA A 48 3.85 -1.66 17.79
N LYS A 49 2.83 -0.82 17.57
CA LYS A 49 1.79 -1.05 16.56
C LYS A 49 2.36 -1.05 15.14
N VAL A 50 3.18 -0.07 14.78
CA VAL A 50 3.83 0.01 13.45
C VAL A 50 4.73 -1.21 13.22
N THR A 51 5.53 -1.59 14.21
CA THR A 51 6.43 -2.74 14.10
C THR A 51 5.64 -4.04 13.87
N LYS A 52 4.54 -4.22 14.61
CA LYS A 52 3.64 -5.36 14.45
C LYS A 52 3.00 -5.38 13.07
N LEU A 53 2.41 -4.28 12.63
CA LEU A 53 1.75 -4.17 11.32
C LEU A 53 2.73 -4.40 10.16
N ARG A 54 3.98 -3.93 10.29
CA ARG A 54 5.04 -4.16 9.31
C ARG A 54 5.43 -5.65 9.20
N ALA A 55 5.51 -6.35 10.33
CA ALA A 55 5.78 -7.79 10.36
C ALA A 55 4.60 -8.62 9.84
N GLU A 56 3.37 -8.26 10.22
CA GLU A 56 2.14 -8.89 9.71
C GLU A 56 2.00 -8.73 8.20
N GLY A 57 2.26 -7.52 7.69
CA GLY A 57 2.25 -7.24 6.26
C GLY A 57 3.22 -8.13 5.48
N GLU A 58 4.42 -8.36 6.01
CA GLU A 58 5.40 -9.27 5.41
C GLU A 58 4.96 -10.74 5.44
N ALA A 59 4.42 -11.19 6.57
CA ALA A 59 3.92 -12.55 6.71
C ALA A 59 2.76 -12.82 5.74
N GLN A 60 1.82 -11.88 5.62
CA GLN A 60 0.71 -11.94 4.67
C GLN A 60 1.21 -11.96 3.22
N HIS A 61 2.21 -11.12 2.88
CA HIS A 61 2.83 -11.13 1.57
C HIS A 61 3.46 -12.49 1.24
N LYS A 62 4.26 -13.05 2.17
CA LYS A 62 4.88 -14.38 2.01
C LYS A 62 3.85 -15.50 1.89
N ALA A 63 2.67 -15.35 2.49
CA ALA A 63 1.55 -16.27 2.38
C ALA A 63 0.70 -16.06 1.10
N GLY A 64 1.04 -15.10 0.24
CA GLY A 64 0.28 -14.78 -0.97
C GLY A 64 -0.99 -13.95 -0.73
N ASN A 65 -1.26 -13.53 0.51
CA ASN A 65 -2.41 -12.71 0.86
C ASN A 65 -2.08 -11.21 0.72
N HIS A 66 -2.00 -10.76 -0.54
CA HIS A 66 -1.58 -9.40 -0.87
C HIS A 66 -2.54 -8.31 -0.38
N ASP A 67 -3.84 -8.55 -0.43
CA ASP A 67 -4.82 -7.56 0.05
C ASP A 67 -4.71 -7.34 1.56
N ALA A 68 -4.53 -8.42 2.33
CA ALA A 68 -4.29 -8.32 3.76
C ALA A 68 -2.96 -7.60 4.05
N SER A 69 -1.90 -7.93 3.30
CA SER A 69 -0.59 -7.27 3.38
C SER A 69 -0.73 -5.75 3.19
N MET A 70 -1.36 -5.33 2.09
CA MET A 70 -1.55 -3.91 1.79
C MET A 70 -2.41 -3.20 2.84
N LYS A 71 -3.39 -3.88 3.44
CA LYS A 71 -4.19 -3.33 4.54
C LYS A 71 -3.32 -3.07 5.78
N SER A 72 -2.57 -4.07 6.25
CA SER A 72 -1.70 -3.93 7.42
C SER A 72 -0.61 -2.89 7.20
N LEU A 73 0.03 -2.90 6.03
CA LEU A 73 1.06 -1.91 5.66
C LEU A 73 0.47 -0.50 5.54
N GLY A 74 -0.73 -0.36 4.98
CA GLY A 74 -1.44 0.92 4.91
C GLY A 74 -1.78 1.50 6.28
N GLU A 75 -2.13 0.67 7.26
CA GLU A 75 -2.33 1.11 8.64
C GLU A 75 -1.01 1.56 9.30
N ALA A 76 0.09 0.85 9.06
CA ALA A 76 1.42 1.25 9.55
C ALA A 76 1.83 2.61 8.98
N LYS A 77 1.62 2.82 7.69
CA LYS A 77 1.90 4.08 6.99
C LYS A 77 1.13 5.26 7.55
N LYS A 78 -0.16 5.07 7.85
CA LYS A 78 -0.99 6.11 8.51
C LYS A 78 -0.42 6.57 9.85
N ILE A 79 0.06 5.63 10.68
CA ILE A 79 0.69 5.97 11.97
C ILE A 79 2.01 6.73 11.75
N LEU A 80 2.76 6.34 10.72
CA LEU A 80 4.04 6.96 10.35
C LEU A 80 3.90 8.29 9.59
N GLY A 81 2.68 8.66 9.19
CA GLY A 81 2.39 9.86 8.39
C GLY A 81 2.97 9.82 6.98
N ILE A 82 2.99 8.65 6.34
CA ILE A 82 3.51 8.43 4.97
C ILE A 82 2.50 7.67 4.08
#